data_AF-A0A084B8T3-F1
#
_entry.id   AF-A0A084B8T3-F1
#
_cell.length_a   1.000
_cell.length_b   1.000
_cell.length_c   1.000
_cell.angle_alpha   90.00
_cell.angle_beta   90.00
_cell.angle_gamma   90.00
#
_symmetry.space_group_name_H-M   'P 1'
#
loop_
_entity.id
_entity.type
_entity.pdbx_description
1 polymer ?
#
loop_
_entity_poly.entity_id
_entity_poly.type
_entity_poly.pdbx_seq_one_letter_code
_entity_poly.pdbx_strand_id
1 'polypeptide(L)'
;MAPTRPPLEELNINVAPCHKHPGPKPKPLEARGIRKSVKPVSRINRTYSNNKKLDVLAFLTSHRVYDIDQDLGHRLRRGGAVSEYPHHQPTIAEASKFFNITASTIQG
;
A
#
# COMPACT_ATOMS: atom_id res chain seq x y z
N MET A 1 -38.68 -40.55 -39.53
CA MET A 1 -38.92 -41.58 -38.50
C MET A 1 -38.28 -41.09 -37.21
N ALA A 2 -39.06 -40.87 -36.15
CA ALA A 2 -38.54 -40.36 -34.88
C ALA A 2 -37.93 -41.50 -34.04
N PRO A 3 -36.77 -41.32 -33.37
CA PRO A 3 -36.22 -42.35 -32.51
C PRO A 3 -37.05 -42.50 -31.23
N THR A 4 -37.48 -43.73 -30.93
CA THR A 4 -38.18 -44.12 -29.71
C THR A 4 -37.23 -44.06 -28.51
N ARG A 5 -37.63 -43.35 -27.45
CA ARG A 5 -36.90 -43.37 -26.16
C ARG A 5 -37.10 -44.72 -25.48
N PRO A 6 -36.04 -45.32 -24.88
CA PRO A 6 -36.20 -46.50 -24.04
C PRO A 6 -36.98 -46.17 -22.75
N PRO A 7 -37.72 -47.14 -22.17
CA PRO A 7 -38.42 -46.96 -20.90
C PRO A 7 -37.42 -46.79 -19.74
N LEU A 8 -37.80 -45.98 -18.76
CA LEU A 8 -37.00 -45.72 -17.55
C LEU A 8 -37.07 -46.94 -16.61
N GLU A 9 -35.92 -47.51 -16.26
CA GLU A 9 -35.81 -48.54 -15.21
C GLU A 9 -35.90 -47.89 -13.82
N GLU A 10 -36.73 -48.47 -12.95
CA GLU A 10 -36.86 -48.04 -11.55
C GLU A 10 -35.62 -48.44 -10.75
N LEU A 11 -34.91 -47.46 -10.20
CA LEU A 11 -33.77 -47.69 -9.31
C LEU A 11 -34.25 -48.30 -7.99
N ASN A 12 -33.78 -49.51 -7.67
CA ASN A 12 -34.07 -50.18 -6.40
C ASN A 12 -33.51 -49.36 -5.22
N ILE A 13 -34.38 -48.75 -4.44
CA ILE A 13 -34.06 -47.79 -3.35
C ILE A 13 -33.44 -48.50 -2.12
N ASN A 14 -33.40 -49.84 -2.10
CA ASN A 14 -32.87 -50.62 -0.99
C ASN A 14 -31.33 -50.79 -1.01
N VAL A 15 -30.58 -49.74 -1.34
CA VAL A 15 -29.13 -49.72 -1.11
C VAL A 15 -28.90 -49.12 0.28
N ALA A 16 -28.55 -49.97 1.24
CA ALA A 16 -28.11 -49.55 2.56
C ALA A 16 -27.06 -48.43 2.43
N PRO A 17 -27.08 -47.39 3.28
CA PRO A 17 -26.13 -46.29 3.17
C PRO A 17 -24.71 -46.85 3.27
N CYS A 18 -23.97 -46.83 2.16
CA CYS A 18 -22.55 -47.13 2.15
C CYS A 18 -21.87 -46.04 2.99
N HIS A 19 -21.62 -46.34 4.27
CA HIS A 19 -20.95 -45.43 5.18
C HIS A 19 -19.54 -45.20 4.64
N LYS A 20 -19.32 -44.00 4.07
CA LYS A 20 -17.98 -43.54 3.68
C LYS A 20 -17.12 -43.58 4.94
N HIS A 21 -16.01 -44.32 4.88
CA HIS A 21 -15.05 -44.30 5.97
C HIS A 21 -14.61 -42.86 6.25
N PRO A 22 -14.55 -42.44 7.52
CA PRO A 22 -14.08 -41.11 7.86
C PRO A 22 -12.68 -40.91 7.29
N GLY A 23 -12.44 -39.72 6.74
CA GLY A 23 -11.12 -39.32 6.28
C GLY A 23 -10.08 -39.39 7.41
N PRO A 24 -8.78 -39.35 7.07
CA PRO A 24 -7.72 -39.38 8.06
C PRO A 24 -7.89 -38.26 9.09
N LYS A 25 -7.60 -38.59 10.36
CA LYS A 25 -7.73 -37.64 11.48
C LYS A 25 -6.88 -36.38 11.19
N PRO A 26 -7.41 -35.18 11.45
CA PRO A 26 -6.64 -33.95 11.27
C PRO A 26 -5.41 -33.97 12.18
N LYS A 27 -4.29 -33.43 11.69
CA LYS A 27 -3.04 -33.34 12.47
C LYS A 27 -3.30 -32.58 13.79
N PRO A 28 -2.77 -33.06 14.93
CA PRO A 28 -2.86 -32.35 16.20
C PRO A 28 -2.16 -30.99 16.10
N LEU A 29 -2.56 -30.03 16.94
CA LEU A 29 -2.06 -28.65 16.90
C LEU A 29 -0.52 -28.58 16.98
N GLU A 30 0.11 -29.51 17.71
CA GLU A 30 1.57 -29.62 17.85
C GLU A 30 2.27 -30.08 16.56
N ALA A 31 1.60 -30.91 15.75
CA ALA A 31 2.10 -31.41 14.46
C ALA A 31 1.71 -30.51 13.28
N ARG A 32 0.85 -29.52 13.51
CA ARG A 32 0.63 -28.42 12.56
C ARG A 32 1.85 -27.52 12.71
N GLY A 33 2.78 -27.61 11.76
CA GLY A 33 4.03 -26.84 11.72
C GLY A 33 3.85 -25.33 11.53
N ILE A 34 2.91 -24.72 12.27
CA ILE A 34 2.81 -23.28 12.48
C ILE A 34 4.02 -22.91 13.32
N ARG A 35 5.16 -22.78 12.64
CA ARG A 35 6.43 -22.38 13.23
C ARG A 35 6.18 -21.08 13.97
N LYS A 36 6.40 -21.08 15.29
CA LYS A 36 6.26 -19.96 16.23
C LYS A 36 7.20 -18.77 15.92
N SER A 37 7.80 -18.69 14.74
CA SER A 37 8.83 -17.71 14.41
C SER A 37 8.64 -17.12 13.01
N VAL A 38 7.43 -16.69 12.67
CA VAL A 38 7.33 -15.56 11.74
C VAL A 38 7.76 -14.35 12.57
N LYS A 39 9.03 -13.96 12.48
CA LYS A 39 9.49 -12.71 13.10
C LYS A 39 8.54 -11.61 12.60
N PRO A 40 8.03 -10.73 13.48
CA PRO A 40 7.21 -9.62 13.02
C PRO A 40 8.02 -8.86 11.97
N VAL A 41 7.38 -8.50 10.86
CA VAL A 41 8.03 -7.73 9.80
C VAL A 41 8.57 -6.45 10.45
N SER A 42 9.91 -6.35 10.50
CA SER A 42 10.58 -5.15 11.00
C SER A 42 10.26 -3.96 10.09
N ARG A 43 10.47 -2.74 10.60
CA ARG A 43 10.24 -1.48 9.89
C ARG A 43 10.66 -1.57 8.42
N ILE A 44 9.72 -1.29 7.50
CA ILE A 44 10.01 -1.27 6.07
C ILE A 44 10.87 -0.04 5.78
N ASN A 45 12.16 -0.25 5.53
CA ASN A 45 13.06 0.82 5.11
C ASN A 45 12.84 1.10 3.63
N ARG A 46 12.35 2.30 3.31
CA ARG A 46 12.20 2.76 1.94
C ARG A 46 13.56 3.18 1.40
N THR A 47 14.01 2.55 0.33
CA THR A 47 15.17 3.00 -0.45
C THR A 47 14.68 3.82 -1.64
N TYR A 48 15.27 5.00 -1.83
CA TYR A 48 14.96 5.88 -2.96
C TYR A 48 16.11 5.85 -3.96
N SER A 49 15.78 5.76 -5.25
CA SER A 49 16.76 5.83 -6.33
C SER A 49 17.48 7.19 -6.35
N ASN A 50 18.68 7.23 -6.91
CA ASN A 50 19.42 8.49 -7.03
C ASN A 50 18.65 9.54 -7.85
N ASN A 51 17.95 9.13 -8.90
CA ASN A 51 17.10 10.03 -9.69
C ASN A 51 16.03 10.70 -8.81
N LYS A 52 15.35 9.93 -7.96
CA LYS A 52 14.32 10.48 -7.07
C LYS A 52 14.91 11.44 -6.03
N LYS A 53 16.16 11.22 -5.58
CA LYS A 53 16.87 12.17 -4.72
C LYS A 53 17.20 13.47 -5.47
N LEU A 54 17.65 13.36 -6.72
CA LEU A 54 17.91 14.52 -7.58
C LEU A 54 16.63 15.32 -7.85
N ASP A 55 15.49 14.64 -8.06
CA ASP A 55 14.20 15.31 -8.25
C ASP A 55 13.79 16.11 -7.01
N VAL A 56 14.01 15.58 -5.80
CA VAL A 56 13.76 16.29 -4.54
C VAL A 56 14.66 17.52 -4.41
N LEU A 57 15.95 17.40 -4.76
CA LEU A 57 16.89 18.52 -4.73
C LEU A 57 16.53 19.58 -5.79
N ALA A 58 16.14 19.15 -6.99
CA ALA A 58 15.69 20.03 -8.05
C ALA A 58 14.42 20.79 -7.64
N PHE A 59 13.48 20.10 -6.99
CA PHE A 59 12.27 20.71 -6.44
C PHE A 59 12.63 21.79 -5.41
N LEU A 60 13.50 21.50 -4.44
CA LEU A 60 13.90 22.44 -3.40
C LEU A 60 14.63 23.68 -3.93
N THR A 61 15.34 23.56 -5.05
CA THR A 61 16.20 24.63 -5.59
C THR A 61 15.49 25.50 -6.64
N SER A 62 14.75 24.86 -7.55
CA SER A 62 14.20 25.51 -8.73
C SER A 62 12.70 25.80 -8.63
N HIS A 63 11.96 25.00 -7.87
CA HIS A 63 10.51 25.11 -7.84
C HIS A 63 10.08 26.33 -7.02
N ARG A 64 8.88 26.84 -7.32
CA ARG A 64 8.29 27.98 -6.62
C ARG A 64 6.85 27.64 -6.28
N VAL A 65 6.52 27.73 -5.00
CA VAL A 65 5.18 27.39 -4.50
C VAL A 65 4.38 28.68 -4.41
N TYR A 66 3.14 28.65 -4.91
CA TYR A 66 2.22 29.78 -4.79
C TYR A 66 1.60 29.79 -3.39
N ASP A 67 1.62 30.95 -2.77
CA ASP A 67 1.26 31.12 -1.38
C ASP A 67 -0.01 31.97 -1.29
N ILE A 68 -1.15 31.29 -1.16
CA ILE A 68 -2.47 31.92 -1.20
C ILE A 68 -2.77 32.61 0.14
N ASP A 69 -2.23 32.07 1.24
CA ASP A 69 -2.70 32.38 2.60
C ASP A 69 -1.59 32.81 3.57
N GLN A 70 -0.30 32.63 3.24
CA GLN A 70 0.77 32.88 4.20
C GLN A 70 1.21 34.36 4.18
N ASP A 71 0.46 35.13 4.97
CA ASP A 71 0.85 36.34 5.67
C ASP A 71 2.04 37.09 5.07
N LEU A 72 1.72 38.02 4.17
CA LEU A 72 2.58 39.14 3.80
C LEU A 72 3.26 39.76 5.04
N GLY A 73 2.57 39.80 6.19
CA GLY A 73 3.06 40.30 7.47
C GLY A 73 4.21 39.48 8.10
N HIS A 74 4.24 38.15 7.95
CA HIS A 74 5.32 37.32 8.46
C HIS A 74 6.61 37.44 7.62
N ARG A 75 6.47 37.69 6.31
CA ARG A 75 7.61 37.95 5.40
C ARG A 75 8.22 39.33 5.62
N LEU A 76 7.40 40.36 5.82
CA LEU A 76 7.86 41.72 6.10
C LEU A 76 8.69 41.80 7.38
N ARG A 77 8.32 41.06 8.44
CA ARG A 77 9.10 40.99 9.69
C ARG A 77 10.48 40.33 9.52
N ARG A 78 10.65 39.49 8.50
CA ARG A 78 11.91 38.79 8.19
C ARG A 78 12.78 39.51 7.16
N GLY A 79 12.42 40.75 6.78
CA GLY A 79 13.16 41.55 5.80
C GLY A 79 13.10 41.01 4.37
N GLY A 80 12.09 40.18 4.06
CA GLY A 80 11.91 39.65 2.71
C GLY A 80 11.42 40.73 1.75
N ALA A 81 12.04 40.83 0.58
CA ALA A 81 11.56 41.68 -0.50
C ALA A 81 10.12 41.26 -0.88
N VAL A 82 9.21 42.23 -0.91
CA VAL A 82 7.84 42.02 -1.37
C VAL A 82 7.90 41.81 -2.88
N SER A 83 7.96 40.55 -3.29
CA SER A 83 7.76 40.17 -4.70
C SER A 83 6.29 40.38 -5.04
N GLU A 84 6.03 41.03 -6.18
CA GLU A 84 4.70 41.29 -6.74
C GLU A 84 3.85 40.01 -6.90
N TYR A 85 4.52 38.87 -7.02
CA TYR A 85 3.90 37.55 -7.01
C TYR A 85 4.21 36.80 -5.71
N PRO A 86 3.20 36.24 -5.01
CA PRO A 86 3.36 35.56 -3.73
C PRO A 86 3.88 34.13 -3.93
N HIS A 87 5.09 34.01 -4.49
CA HIS A 87 5.77 32.73 -4.63
C HIS A 87 6.93 32.64 -3.64
N HIS A 88 7.07 31.51 -2.95
CA HIS A 88 8.21 31.22 -2.08
C HIS A 88 9.03 30.01 -2.57
N GLN A 89 10.23 29.87 -2.02
CA GLN A 89 11.00 28.65 -2.19
C GLN A 89 10.35 27.52 -1.39
N PRO A 90 10.19 26.33 -1.97
CA PRO A 90 9.58 25.22 -1.29
C PRO A 90 10.36 24.80 -0.05
N THR A 91 9.63 24.48 1.00
CA THR A 91 10.18 23.96 2.24
C THR A 91 10.34 22.43 2.19
N ILE A 92 11.15 21.89 3.10
CA ILE A 92 11.29 20.43 3.28
C ILE A 92 9.93 19.76 3.55
N ALA A 93 9.03 20.44 4.26
CA ALA A 93 7.70 19.93 4.55
C ALA A 93 6.83 19.82 3.29
N GLU A 94 6.95 20.77 2.37
CA GLU A 94 6.25 20.72 1.08
C GLU A 94 6.84 19.65 0.16
N ALA A 95 8.17 19.54 0.09
CA ALA A 95 8.83 18.46 -0.66
C ALA A 95 8.44 17.08 -0.10
N SER A 96 8.33 16.97 1.22
CA SER A 96 7.88 15.75 1.91
C SER A 96 6.48 15.33 1.46
N LYS A 97 5.54 16.29 1.40
CA LYS A 97 4.17 16.06 0.92
C LYS A 97 4.14 15.73 -0.57
N PHE A 98 4.92 16.44 -1.40
CA PHE A 98 4.92 16.26 -2.85
C PHE A 98 5.45 14.88 -3.27
N PHE A 99 6.57 14.44 -2.70
CA PHE A 99 7.23 13.19 -3.10
C PHE A 99 6.82 11.97 -2.26
N ASN A 100 5.97 12.14 -1.24
CA ASN A 100 5.61 11.13 -0.25
C ASN A 100 6.85 10.52 0.44
N ILE A 101 7.78 11.40 0.81
CA ILE A 101 9.01 11.07 1.54
C ILE A 101 8.93 11.76 2.90
N THR A 102 9.26 11.07 3.99
CA THR A 102 9.25 11.69 5.32
C THR A 102 10.27 12.82 5.40
N ALA A 103 9.90 13.95 6.01
CA ALA A 103 10.79 15.11 6.15
C ALA A 103 12.13 14.76 6.81
N SER A 104 12.13 13.87 7.80
CA SER A 104 13.35 13.34 8.42
C SER A 104 14.31 12.69 7.43
N THR A 105 13.78 12.01 6.40
CA THR A 105 14.59 11.36 5.37
C THR A 105 15.19 12.35 4.37
N ILE A 106 14.56 13.52 4.19
CA ILE A 106 15.08 14.58 3.34
C ILE A 106 16.16 15.38 4.09
N GLN A 107 15.99 15.56 5.40
CA GLN A 107 16.90 16.33 6.24
C GLN A 107 18.22 15.60 6.54
N GLY A 108 18.21 14.26 6.57
CA GLY A 108 19.40 13.43 6.82
C GLY A 108 19.45 12.91 8.25
#